data_AF-A0A453CU22-F1
#
_entry.id   AF-A0A453CU22-F1
#
_cell.length_a   1.000
_cell.length_b   1.000
_cell.length_c   1.000
_cell.angle_alpha   90.00
_cell.angle_beta   90.00
_cell.angle_gamma   90.00
#
_symmetry.space_group_name_H-M   'P 1'
#
loop_
_entity.id
_entity.type
_entity.pdbx_description
1 polymer ?
#
loop_
_entity_poly.entity_id
_entity_poly.type
_entity_poly.pdbx_seq_one_letter_code
_entity_poly.pdbx_strand_id
1 'polypeptide(L)'
;MTYRFEFRLRVALGPKGDLFLTSRIRNTNTDGKPFSFTFAYHTYFSVSDISEVRIEGLETMDYFDNLKGKERFTEQGDALVFESEIDKVYLDTPPKIAIIDHEKKRTFVLRKDGLPDAVVWNPWERRSKTILDFGDEEYKHMLCVEPAAVEKPITLKPGEEWKGRLELSAVPSSYYSGQLDPDKVLHG
;
A
#
# COMPACT_ATOMS: atom_id res chain seq x y z
N MET A 1 29.46 -5.54 4.65
CA MET A 1 28.93 -6.88 5.01
C MET A 1 28.00 -7.29 3.89
N THR A 2 28.33 -8.35 3.15
CA THR A 2 27.57 -8.73 1.95
C THR A 2 26.52 -9.77 2.32
N TYR A 3 25.24 -9.43 2.17
CA TYR A 3 24.15 -10.40 2.31
C TYR A 3 24.02 -11.22 1.03
N ARG A 4 23.86 -12.54 1.16
CA ARG A 4 23.48 -13.41 0.03
C ARG A 4 22.02 -13.78 0.19
N PHE A 5 21.21 -13.31 -0.76
CA PHE A 5 19.80 -13.62 -0.83
C PHE A 5 19.38 -13.85 -2.27
N GLU A 6 18.27 -14.55 -2.44
CA GLU A 6 17.56 -14.65 -3.71
C GLU A 6 16.25 -13.87 -3.59
N PHE A 7 15.97 -13.00 -4.57
CA PHE A 7 14.68 -12.35 -4.71
C PHE A 7 13.97 -12.86 -5.96
N ARG A 8 12.72 -13.30 -5.80
CA ARG A 8 11.86 -13.70 -6.91
C ARG A 8 10.56 -12.92 -6.87
N LEU A 9 10.30 -12.15 -7.93
CA LEU A 9 9.01 -11.50 -8.16
C LEU A 9 8.24 -12.28 -9.22
N ARG A 10 7.02 -12.71 -8.87
CA ARG A 10 6.03 -13.20 -9.84
C ARG A 10 4.96 -12.14 -10.03
N VAL A 11 4.70 -11.81 -11.29
CA VAL A 11 3.62 -10.93 -11.73
C VAL A 11 2.62 -11.78 -12.51
N ALA A 12 1.33 -11.64 -12.22
CA ALA A 12 0.27 -12.29 -12.97
C ALA A 12 -0.94 -11.37 -13.13
N LEU A 13 -1.56 -11.43 -14.30
CA LEU A 13 -2.83 -10.77 -14.59
C LEU A 13 -3.94 -11.81 -14.62
N GLY A 14 -4.98 -11.61 -13.82
CA GLY A 14 -6.18 -12.43 -13.78
C GLY A 14 -7.10 -12.14 -14.96
N PRO A 15 -8.00 -13.08 -15.31
CA PRO A 15 -8.93 -12.92 -16.44
C PRO A 15 -9.95 -11.80 -16.24
N LYS A 16 -10.19 -11.36 -15.01
CA LYS A 16 -11.06 -10.22 -14.67
C LYS A 16 -10.30 -8.88 -14.60
N GLY A 17 -8.99 -8.87 -14.89
CA GLY A 17 -8.13 -7.68 -14.82
C GLY A 17 -7.40 -7.48 -13.49
N ASP A 18 -7.52 -8.42 -12.54
CA ASP A 18 -6.80 -8.36 -11.27
C ASP A 18 -5.29 -8.49 -11.48
N LEU A 19 -4.49 -7.69 -10.77
CA LEU A 19 -3.03 -7.81 -10.76
C LEU A 19 -2.57 -8.51 -9.49
N PHE A 20 -1.80 -9.57 -9.65
CA PHE A 20 -1.18 -10.32 -8.55
C PHE A 20 0.33 -10.15 -8.59
N LEU A 21 0.91 -9.65 -7.50
CA LEU A 21 2.34 -9.65 -7.24
C LEU A 21 2.64 -10.62 -6.10
N THR A 22 3.64 -11.46 -6.28
CA THR A 22 4.16 -12.33 -5.23
C THR A 22 5.68 -12.22 -5.20
N SER A 23 6.19 -11.65 -4.12
CA SER A 23 7.61 -11.55 -3.82
C SER A 23 8.00 -12.69 -2.89
N ARG A 24 9.16 -13.28 -3.15
CA ARG A 24 9.83 -14.22 -2.26
C ARG A 24 11.26 -13.77 -2.07
N ILE A 25 11.70 -13.75 -0.81
CA ILE A 25 13.08 -13.47 -0.45
C ILE A 25 13.59 -14.65 0.36
N ARG A 26 14.68 -15.26 -0.09
CA ARG A 26 15.32 -16.38 0.60
C ARG A 26 16.72 -16.01 1.04
N ASN A 27 17.06 -16.31 2.29
CA ASN A 27 18.44 -16.21 2.76
C ASN A 27 19.27 -17.38 2.21
N THR A 28 20.26 -17.08 1.37
CA THR A 28 21.16 -18.06 0.75
C THR A 28 22.57 -18.04 1.35
N ASN A 29 22.75 -17.36 2.49
CA ASN A 29 24.00 -17.41 3.23
C ASN A 29 24.38 -18.84 3.62
N THR A 30 25.66 -19.15 3.51
CA THR A 30 26.24 -20.45 3.92
C THR A 30 27.03 -20.37 5.22
N ASP A 31 27.15 -19.16 5.80
CA ASP A 31 27.99 -18.86 6.97
C ASP A 31 27.21 -18.81 8.29
N GLY A 32 25.95 -19.28 8.29
CA GLY A 32 25.11 -19.32 9.48
C GLY A 32 24.41 -17.99 9.81
N LYS A 33 24.69 -16.89 9.10
CA LYS A 33 24.21 -15.56 9.50
C LYS A 33 22.78 -15.26 9.03
N PRO A 34 21.89 -14.79 9.94
CA PRO A 34 20.62 -14.22 9.53
C PRO A 34 20.83 -12.85 8.85
N PHE A 35 19.81 -12.39 8.12
CA PHE A 35 19.74 -10.99 7.71
C PHE A 35 18.32 -10.46 7.90
N SER A 36 18.23 -9.14 8.07
CA SER A 36 16.97 -8.44 8.27
C SER A 36 16.73 -7.43 7.16
N PHE A 37 15.48 -7.26 6.75
CA PHE A 37 15.09 -6.31 5.71
C PHE A 37 13.67 -5.78 5.97
N THR A 38 13.38 -4.61 5.40
CA THR A 38 12.02 -4.10 5.24
C THR A 38 11.59 -4.26 3.79
N PHE A 39 10.29 -4.25 3.52
CA PHE A 39 9.75 -4.41 2.17
C PHE A 39 8.51 -3.55 1.98
N ALA A 40 8.32 -2.98 0.80
CA ALA A 40 7.08 -2.34 0.39
C ALA A 40 6.85 -2.50 -1.12
N TYR A 41 5.59 -2.57 -1.54
CA TYR A 41 5.22 -2.34 -2.94
C TYR A 41 4.79 -0.89 -3.11
N HIS A 42 5.70 -0.04 -3.58
CA HIS A 42 5.48 1.42 -3.73
C HIS A 42 4.52 1.74 -4.88
N THR A 43 3.23 1.47 -4.65
CA THR A 43 2.20 1.41 -5.69
C THR A 43 1.54 2.77 -5.87
N TYR A 44 1.75 3.39 -7.03
CA TYR A 44 1.09 4.64 -7.43
C TYR A 44 -0.25 4.34 -8.10
N PHE A 45 -1.35 4.77 -7.50
CA PHE A 45 -2.68 4.70 -8.10
C PHE A 45 -2.99 5.98 -8.86
N SER A 46 -3.43 5.85 -10.12
CA SER A 46 -3.95 6.97 -10.90
C SER A 46 -5.39 7.28 -10.50
N VAL A 47 -5.59 8.41 -9.84
CA VAL A 47 -6.88 8.91 -9.34
C VAL A 47 -7.39 10.09 -10.17
N SER A 48 -8.64 10.51 -10.00
CA SER A 48 -9.21 11.66 -10.70
C SER A 48 -8.66 12.98 -10.16
N ASP A 49 -8.88 13.21 -8.87
CA ASP A 49 -8.45 14.33 -8.08
C ASP A 49 -8.25 13.81 -6.65
N ILE A 50 -7.04 13.96 -6.11
CA ILE A 50 -6.69 13.51 -4.76
C ILE A 50 -7.64 14.05 -3.68
N SER A 51 -8.23 15.24 -3.88
CA SER A 51 -9.19 15.83 -2.94
C SER A 51 -10.56 15.13 -2.92
N GLU A 52 -10.89 14.39 -3.97
CA GLU A 52 -12.15 13.64 -4.13
C GLU A 52 -11.98 12.12 -3.90
N VAL A 53 -10.79 11.70 -3.43
CA VAL A 53 -10.47 10.31 -3.13
C VAL A 53 -10.51 10.08 -1.63
N ARG A 54 -10.99 8.90 -1.23
CA ARG A 54 -10.86 8.44 0.15
C ARG A 54 -10.33 7.02 0.25
N ILE A 55 -9.70 6.70 1.38
CA ILE A 55 -9.30 5.34 1.73
C ILE A 55 -10.19 4.82 2.86
N GLU A 56 -10.69 3.60 2.69
CA GLU A 56 -11.37 2.80 3.72
C GLU A 56 -10.51 1.57 4.10
N GLY A 57 -10.61 1.11 5.34
CA GLY A 57 -9.87 -0.02 5.92
C GLY A 57 -8.66 0.35 6.78
N LEU A 58 -8.44 1.65 7.02
CA LEU A 58 -7.37 2.19 7.88
C LEU A 58 -7.91 2.98 9.07
N GLU A 59 -9.23 2.96 9.26
CA GLU A 59 -9.91 3.61 10.37
C GLU A 59 -9.39 3.02 11.68
N THR A 60 -9.18 3.86 12.70
CA THR A 60 -8.71 3.46 14.03
C THR A 60 -7.32 2.82 14.11
N MET A 61 -6.59 2.75 12.99
CA MET A 61 -5.25 2.17 12.96
C MET A 61 -4.21 3.14 13.54
N ASP A 62 -3.24 2.59 14.26
CA ASP A 62 -2.06 3.34 14.64
C ASP A 62 -1.18 3.60 13.42
N TYR A 63 -0.54 4.77 13.37
CA TYR A 63 0.41 5.10 12.31
C TYR A 63 1.60 5.91 12.84
N PHE A 64 2.74 5.80 12.14
CA PHE A 64 3.82 6.77 12.26
C PHE A 64 3.66 7.87 11.21
N ASP A 65 3.82 9.12 11.63
CA ASP A 65 3.78 10.28 10.74
C ASP A 65 5.22 10.73 10.39
N ASN A 66 5.65 10.47 9.15
CA ASN A 66 6.99 10.84 8.70
C ASN A 66 7.18 12.36 8.61
N LEU A 67 6.09 13.14 8.47
CA LEU A 67 6.14 14.61 8.48
C LEU A 67 6.32 15.18 9.89
N LYS A 68 6.02 14.37 10.92
CA LYS A 68 6.21 14.70 12.35
C LYS A 68 7.30 13.86 12.99
N GLY A 69 8.37 13.55 12.24
CA GLY A 69 9.54 12.87 12.80
C GLY A 69 9.26 11.45 13.29
N LYS A 70 8.29 10.75 12.68
CA LYS A 70 7.85 9.39 13.03
C LYS A 70 7.18 9.28 14.40
N GLU A 71 6.53 10.35 14.86
CA GLU A 71 5.63 10.28 15.99
C GLU A 71 4.47 9.32 15.71
N ARG A 72 4.03 8.58 16.75
CA ARG A 72 2.93 7.62 16.67
C ARG A 72 1.61 8.29 17.01
N PHE A 73 0.61 8.08 16.18
CA PHE A 73 -0.76 8.54 16.35
C PHE A 73 -1.74 7.41 16.07
N THR A 74 -3.03 7.64 16.33
CA THR A 74 -4.12 6.74 15.98
C THR A 74 -5.09 7.48 15.07
N GLU A 75 -5.43 6.90 13.92
CA GLU A 75 -6.33 7.52 12.95
C GLU A 75 -7.73 7.73 13.53
N GLN A 76 -8.29 8.90 13.29
CA GLN A 76 -9.61 9.31 13.78
C GLN A 76 -10.46 9.72 12.59
N GLY A 77 -11.52 8.97 12.31
CA GLY A 77 -12.42 9.25 11.20
C GLY A 77 -12.98 7.97 10.59
N ASP A 78 -14.10 8.11 9.89
CA ASP A 78 -14.78 7.00 9.21
C ASP A 78 -14.10 6.62 7.88
N ALA A 79 -13.25 7.50 7.35
CA ALA A 79 -12.41 7.28 6.17
C ALA A 79 -11.25 8.29 6.15
N LEU A 80 -10.15 7.95 5.48
CA LEU A 80 -9.04 8.87 5.26
C LEU A 80 -9.30 9.72 4.01
N VAL A 81 -9.26 11.04 4.18
CA VAL A 81 -9.38 12.06 3.12
C VAL A 81 -8.10 12.91 3.05
N PHE A 82 -7.91 13.64 1.96
CA PHE A 82 -6.65 14.32 1.66
C PHE A 82 -6.85 15.82 1.46
N GLU A 83 -6.34 16.62 2.41
CA GLU A 83 -6.37 18.09 2.35
C GLU A 83 -4.97 18.72 2.37
N SER A 84 -3.93 17.89 2.54
CA SER A 84 -2.54 18.31 2.64
C SER A 84 -1.58 17.17 2.31
N GLU A 85 -0.27 17.47 2.33
CA GLU A 85 0.80 16.47 2.28
C GLU A 85 0.57 15.37 3.32
N ILE A 86 0.77 14.12 2.89
CA ILE A 86 0.66 12.95 3.74
C ILE A 86 1.84 12.01 3.49
N ASP A 87 2.42 11.52 4.57
CA ASP A 87 3.47 10.50 4.55
C ASP A 87 3.32 9.68 5.85
N LYS A 88 2.38 8.74 5.84
CA LYS A 88 1.99 7.95 7.02
C LYS A 88 2.29 6.47 6.79
N VAL A 89 2.80 5.82 7.84
CA VAL A 89 2.97 4.36 7.91
C VAL A 89 1.97 3.79 8.90
N TYR A 90 0.88 3.21 8.41
CA TYR A 90 -0.12 2.52 9.21
C TYR A 90 0.36 1.13 9.61
N LEU A 91 0.10 0.77 10.86
CA LEU A 91 0.67 -0.39 11.54
C LEU A 91 -0.35 -1.51 11.68
N ASP A 92 0.09 -2.76 11.49
CA ASP A 92 -0.74 -3.96 11.69
C ASP A 92 -2.15 -3.86 11.05
N THR A 93 -2.16 -3.34 9.83
CA THR A 93 -3.38 -3.01 9.10
C THR A 93 -4.12 -4.26 8.61
N PRO A 94 -5.46 -4.18 8.46
CA PRO A 94 -6.24 -5.25 7.84
C PRO A 94 -5.66 -5.69 6.48
N PRO A 95 -5.89 -6.94 6.08
CA PRO A 95 -5.40 -7.45 4.80
C PRO A 95 -6.06 -6.77 3.60
N LYS A 96 -7.16 -6.04 3.79
CA LYS A 96 -7.91 -5.37 2.72
C LYS A 96 -7.98 -3.86 2.95
N ILE A 97 -7.64 -3.09 1.93
CA ILE A 97 -7.74 -1.63 1.88
C ILE A 97 -8.50 -1.24 0.60
N ALA A 98 -9.39 -0.27 0.67
CA ALA A 98 -10.16 0.22 -0.48
C ALA A 98 -9.83 1.68 -0.76
N ILE A 99 -9.54 2.01 -2.02
CA ILE A 99 -9.28 3.37 -2.49
C ILE A 99 -10.44 3.73 -3.41
N ILE A 100 -11.25 4.70 -2.98
CA ILE A 100 -12.51 5.04 -3.63
C ILE A 100 -12.32 6.35 -4.38
N ASP A 101 -12.52 6.30 -5.71
CA ASP A 101 -12.48 7.42 -6.63
C ASP A 101 -13.89 7.59 -7.21
N HIS A 102 -14.64 8.53 -6.65
CA HIS A 102 -16.04 8.76 -6.99
C HIS A 102 -16.21 9.30 -8.40
N GLU A 103 -15.30 10.16 -8.87
CA GLU A 103 -15.38 10.79 -10.18
C GLU A 103 -15.12 9.78 -11.31
N LYS A 104 -14.11 8.90 -11.16
CA LYS A 104 -13.90 7.76 -12.07
C LYS A 104 -14.89 6.62 -11.84
N LYS A 105 -15.79 6.72 -10.85
CA LYS A 105 -16.76 5.68 -10.45
C LYS A 105 -16.08 4.32 -10.26
N ARG A 106 -14.92 4.33 -9.61
CA ARG A 106 -14.05 3.15 -9.48
C ARG A 106 -13.50 3.05 -8.08
N THR A 107 -13.41 1.82 -7.59
CA THR A 107 -12.70 1.49 -6.35
C THR A 107 -11.55 0.56 -6.69
N PHE A 108 -10.34 0.92 -6.26
CA PHE A 108 -9.24 -0.04 -6.19
C PHE A 108 -9.36 -0.81 -4.88
N VAL A 109 -9.40 -2.14 -4.98
CA VAL A 109 -9.36 -3.03 -3.83
C VAL A 109 -7.97 -3.65 -3.78
N LEU A 110 -7.27 -3.36 -2.70
CA LEU A 110 -5.96 -3.89 -2.39
C LEU A 110 -6.12 -5.00 -1.36
N ARG A 111 -5.55 -6.18 -1.64
CA ARG A 111 -5.41 -7.27 -0.66
C ARG A 111 -3.94 -7.63 -0.47
N LYS A 112 -3.53 -7.80 0.78
CA LYS A 112 -2.13 -8.06 1.16
C LYS A 112 -1.99 -9.25 2.09
N ASP A 113 -0.89 -9.98 1.93
CA ASP A 113 -0.48 -11.15 2.74
C ASP A 113 1.04 -11.08 2.98
N GLY A 114 1.48 -11.37 4.20
CA GLY A 114 2.89 -11.26 4.60
C GLY A 114 3.43 -9.82 4.70
N LEU A 115 2.53 -8.83 4.66
CA LEU A 115 2.81 -7.39 4.68
C LEU A 115 1.89 -6.74 5.72
N PRO A 116 2.30 -6.64 6.99
CA PRO A 116 1.43 -6.16 8.08
C PRO A 116 1.10 -4.68 7.99
N ASP A 117 2.00 -3.87 7.44
CA ASP A 117 1.89 -2.41 7.44
C ASP A 117 1.32 -1.89 6.11
N ALA A 118 0.91 -0.62 6.09
CA ALA A 118 0.55 0.09 4.87
C ALA A 118 1.10 1.52 4.88
N VAL A 119 1.78 1.94 3.81
CA VAL A 119 2.19 3.34 3.64
C VAL A 119 1.14 4.08 2.82
N VAL A 120 0.79 5.29 3.22
CA VAL A 120 -0.03 6.21 2.42
C VAL A 120 0.77 7.48 2.19
N TRP A 121 0.97 7.82 0.92
CA TRP A 121 1.79 8.96 0.54
C TRP A 121 1.18 9.77 -0.61
N ASN A 122 1.17 11.09 -0.42
CA ASN A 122 0.96 12.08 -1.47
C ASN A 122 1.80 13.32 -1.12
N PRO A 123 2.66 13.80 -2.04
CA PRO A 123 3.58 14.89 -1.76
C PRO A 123 2.88 16.26 -1.60
N TRP A 124 1.68 16.42 -2.15
CA TRP A 124 1.03 17.72 -2.26
C TRP A 124 1.86 18.77 -3.02
N GLU A 125 1.35 19.99 -3.11
CA GLU A 125 1.90 21.04 -3.98
C GLU A 125 3.37 21.37 -3.69
N ARG A 126 3.72 21.64 -2.42
CA ARG A 126 5.06 22.14 -2.07
C ARG A 126 6.14 21.08 -2.30
N ARG A 127 5.89 19.83 -1.90
CA ARG A 127 6.88 18.76 -2.02
C ARG A 127 7.03 18.32 -3.48
N SER A 128 5.95 18.32 -4.27
CA SER A 128 5.99 17.95 -5.69
C SER A 128 7.03 18.75 -6.47
N LYS A 129 7.05 20.08 -6.27
CA LYS A 129 8.01 21.02 -6.90
C LYS A 129 9.48 20.77 -6.52
N THR A 130 9.75 19.91 -5.54
CA THR A 130 11.11 19.56 -5.10
C THR A 130 11.59 18.22 -5.64
N ILE A 131 10.71 17.42 -6.26
CA ILE A 131 11.03 16.10 -6.78
C ILE A 131 11.37 16.26 -8.27
N LEU A 132 12.63 16.03 -8.62
CA LEU A 132 13.19 16.37 -9.94
C LEU A 132 12.50 15.64 -11.11
N ASP A 133 11.98 14.44 -10.86
CA ASP A 133 11.33 13.57 -11.83
C ASP A 133 9.81 13.50 -11.67
N PHE A 134 9.20 14.50 -11.01
CA PHE A 134 7.77 14.58 -10.75
C PHE A 134 7.22 15.94 -11.19
N GLY A 135 6.10 15.94 -11.91
CA GLY A 135 5.47 17.18 -12.37
C GLY A 135 4.83 17.98 -11.23
N ASP A 136 4.89 19.31 -11.29
CA ASP A 136 4.40 20.22 -10.24
C ASP A 136 2.96 19.93 -9.79
N GLU A 137 2.11 19.48 -10.72
CA GLU A 137 0.68 19.21 -10.51
C GLU A 137 0.34 17.70 -10.51
N GLU A 138 1.33 16.81 -10.65
CA GLU A 138 1.08 15.35 -10.74
C GLU A 138 0.50 14.77 -9.45
N TYR A 139 0.73 15.42 -8.30
CA TYR A 139 0.16 15.01 -7.01
C TYR A 139 -1.36 15.00 -7.01
N LYS A 140 -2.00 15.82 -7.87
CA LYS A 140 -3.46 15.87 -7.97
C LYS A 140 -4.05 14.58 -8.52
N HIS A 141 -3.27 13.83 -9.29
CA HIS A 141 -3.77 12.67 -10.04
C HIS A 141 -3.16 11.36 -9.57
N MET A 142 -2.46 11.35 -8.43
CA MET A 142 -1.85 10.16 -7.85
C MET A 142 -2.13 10.02 -6.35
N LEU A 143 -2.14 8.77 -5.89
CA LEU A 143 -2.10 8.41 -4.48
C LEU A 143 -1.25 7.14 -4.32
N CYS A 144 -0.28 7.14 -3.41
CA CYS A 144 0.44 5.93 -3.05
C CYS A 144 -0.26 5.23 -1.89
N VAL A 145 -0.55 3.94 -2.09
CA VAL A 145 -0.98 3.04 -1.01
C VAL A 145 -0.17 1.75 -1.13
N GLU A 146 0.70 1.53 -0.16
CA GLU A 146 1.79 0.57 -0.28
C GLU A 146 1.64 -0.53 0.77
N PRO A 147 1.32 -1.77 0.37
CA PRO A 147 1.47 -2.91 1.27
C PRO A 147 2.93 -3.06 1.70
N ALA A 148 3.19 -3.08 3.01
CA ALA A 148 4.53 -2.96 3.56
C ALA A 148 4.80 -3.88 4.76
N ALA A 149 6.08 -4.05 5.06
CA ALA A 149 6.64 -4.60 6.28
C ALA A 149 7.82 -3.69 6.69
N VAL A 150 7.54 -2.71 7.54
CA VAL A 150 8.44 -1.59 7.82
C VAL A 150 8.63 -1.33 9.32
N GLU A 151 7.59 -1.45 10.16
CA GLU A 151 7.75 -1.27 11.61
C GLU A 151 8.69 -2.34 12.19
N LYS A 152 8.45 -3.59 11.80
CA LYS A 152 9.22 -4.75 12.24
C LYS A 152 9.94 -5.36 11.05
N PRO A 153 11.28 -5.19 10.95
CA PRO A 153 12.06 -5.83 9.91
C PRO A 153 11.88 -7.35 9.90
N ILE A 154 11.69 -7.91 8.72
CA ILE A 154 11.64 -9.36 8.51
C ILE A 154 13.05 -9.88 8.67
N THR A 155 13.25 -10.90 9.52
CA THR A 155 14.55 -11.53 9.75
C THR A 155 14.51 -12.98 9.29
N LEU A 156 15.45 -13.35 8.41
CA LEU A 156 15.56 -14.71 7.87
C LEU A 156 16.88 -15.35 8.28
N LYS A 157 16.82 -16.52 8.92
CA LYS A 157 17.96 -17.42 9.11
C LYS A 157 18.35 -18.07 7.77
N PRO A 158 19.58 -18.59 7.64
CA PRO A 158 19.99 -19.33 6.44
C PRO A 158 18.98 -20.40 6.02
N GLY A 159 18.59 -20.38 4.75
CA GLY A 159 17.64 -21.32 4.18
C GLY A 159 16.16 -20.91 4.32
N GLU A 160 15.82 -20.00 5.23
CA GLU A 160 14.45 -19.49 5.38
C GLU A 160 14.04 -18.57 4.22
N GLU A 161 12.73 -18.54 3.94
CA GLU A 161 12.11 -17.74 2.90
C GLU A 161 10.96 -16.93 3.50
N TRP A 162 10.92 -15.63 3.18
CA TRP A 162 9.76 -14.78 3.37
C TRP A 162 8.97 -14.68 2.06
N LYS A 163 7.65 -14.52 2.19
CA LYS A 163 6.74 -14.28 1.07
C LYS A 163 5.81 -13.13 1.38
N GLY A 164 5.72 -12.17 0.46
CA GLY A 164 4.74 -11.08 0.47
C GLY A 164 3.90 -11.08 -0.79
N ARG A 165 2.58 -10.90 -0.66
CA ARG A 165 1.65 -10.85 -1.79
C ARG A 165 0.86 -9.55 -1.78
N LEU A 166 0.60 -9.08 -2.99
CA LEU A 166 -0.31 -8.01 -3.29
C LEU A 166 -1.27 -8.49 -4.38
N GLU A 167 -2.56 -8.33 -4.15
CA GLU A 167 -3.62 -8.44 -5.15
C GLU A 167 -4.29 -7.08 -5.29
N LEU A 168 -4.42 -6.61 -6.52
CA LEU A 168 -5.10 -5.38 -6.87
C LEU A 168 -6.25 -5.68 -7.82
N SER A 169 -7.43 -5.21 -7.47
CA SER A 169 -8.62 -5.25 -8.33
C SER A 169 -9.13 -3.84 -8.56
N ALA A 170 -9.62 -3.55 -9.76
CA ALA A 170 -10.40 -2.36 -10.04
C ALA A 170 -11.86 -2.76 -10.22
N VAL A 171 -12.74 -2.30 -9.34
CA VAL A 171 -14.17 -2.62 -9.39
C VAL A 171 -15.00 -1.34 -9.58
N PRO A 172 -16.18 -1.41 -10.19
CA PRO A 172 -17.11 -0.29 -10.23
C PRO A 172 -17.42 0.17 -8.79
N SER A 173 -17.37 1.47 -8.56
CA SER A 173 -17.79 2.02 -7.28
C SER A 173 -19.32 2.14 -7.28
N SER A 174 -20.01 1.39 -6.42
CA SER A 174 -21.41 1.67 -6.12
C SER A 174 -21.48 2.82 -5.11
N TYR A 175 -22.38 3.79 -5.32
CA TYR A 175 -22.68 4.87 -4.37
C TYR A 175 -23.13 4.38 -2.97
N TYR A 176 -23.37 3.08 -2.80
CA TYR A 176 -23.77 2.46 -1.55
C TYR A 176 -22.55 2.05 -0.73
N SER A 177 -22.27 2.88 0.26
CA SER A 177 -21.37 2.61 1.38
C SER A 177 -21.67 1.26 2.04
N GLY A 178 -20.60 0.56 2.44
CA GLY A 178 -20.65 -0.43 3.51
C GLY A 178 -20.51 -1.91 3.12
N GLN A 179 -20.49 -2.29 1.84
CA GLN A 179 -20.21 -3.69 1.45
C GLN A 179 -18.94 -3.81 0.64
N LEU A 180 -17.87 -4.18 1.35
CA LEU A 180 -16.55 -4.53 0.83
C LEU A 180 -16.54 -5.87 0.07
N ASP A 181 -17.65 -6.33 -0.51
CA ASP A 181 -17.71 -7.59 -1.25
C ASP A 181 -18.05 -7.35 -2.74
N PRO A 182 -17.07 -7.44 -3.66
CA PRO A 182 -17.31 -7.24 -5.08
C PRO A 182 -18.25 -8.30 -5.69
N ASP A 183 -18.41 -9.48 -5.07
CA ASP A 183 -19.29 -10.53 -5.60
C ASP A 183 -20.78 -10.27 -5.28
N LYS A 184 -21.11 -9.33 -4.39
CA LYS A 184 -22.50 -8.95 -4.09
C LYS A 184 -23.05 -7.85 -5.00
N VAL A 185 -22.19 -7.09 -5.67
CA VAL A 185 -22.59 -6.00 -6.57
C VAL A 185 -23.16 -6.53 -7.89
N LEU A 186 -22.82 -7.75 -8.30
CA LEU A 186 -23.23 -8.34 -9.58
C LEU A 186 -24.61 -9.02 -9.55
N HIS A 187 -25.26 -9.12 -8.39
CA HIS A 187 -26.55 -9.82 -8.21
C HIS A 187 -27.62 -8.98 -7.51
N GLY A 188 -27.43 -7.66 -7.42
CA GLY A 188 -28.44 -6.69 -6.95
C GLY A 188 -29.11 -5.96 -8.10
#